data_AF-A0A0S8AAM1-F1
#
_entry.id   AF-A0A0S8AAM1-F1
#
_cell.length_a   1.000
_cell.length_b   1.000
_cell.length_c   1.000
_cell.angle_alpha   90.00
_cell.angle_beta   90.00
_cell.angle_gamma   90.00
#
_symmetry.space_group_name_H-M   'P 1'
#
loop_
_entity.id
_entity.type
_entity.pdbx_description
1 polymer ?
#
loop_
_entity_poly.entity_id
_entity_poly.type
_entity_poly.pdbx_seq_one_letter_code
_entity_poly.pdbx_strand_id
1 'polypeptide(L)'
;MGKKICGMPSPHLATDLVYDLFKNPVLQPTIYEVKGGQRNSFQAFKDGKCVATIFRSTLYNKLPDEERKNLKIVVKTRTLPNQTISVSQRLEKQANTIADFLVSKDGAITANNLLSRYSGRKKQFIKAKPEKFVGAADILEGVVWGCYGSIKKE
;
A
#
# COMPACT_ATOMS: atom_id res chain seq x y z
N MET A 1 16.36 -11.26 18.95
CA MET A 1 15.57 -10.01 19.10
C MET A 1 15.53 -9.31 17.75
N GLY A 2 14.34 -9.13 17.18
CA GLY A 2 14.16 -8.45 15.89
C GLY A 2 14.63 -6.99 15.95
N LYS A 3 15.17 -6.48 14.84
CA LYS A 3 15.54 -5.06 14.74
C LYS A 3 14.28 -4.18 14.70
N LYS A 4 14.34 -2.98 15.28
CA LYS A 4 13.22 -2.03 15.29
C LYS A 4 13.14 -1.25 13.97
N ILE A 5 11.99 -1.30 13.31
CA ILE A 5 11.72 -0.57 12.07
C ILE A 5 10.58 0.41 12.30
N CYS A 6 10.76 1.66 11.90
CA CYS A 6 9.72 2.68 11.97
C CYS A 6 8.72 2.44 10.82
N GLY A 7 7.46 2.27 11.16
CA GLY A 7 6.41 1.96 10.20
C GLY A 7 5.07 2.51 10.64
N MET A 8 4.10 2.44 9.73
CA MET A 8 2.72 2.81 10.04
C MET A 8 2.05 1.68 10.82
N PRO A 9 1.13 2.00 11.75
CA PRO A 9 0.35 0.97 12.44
C PRO A 9 -0.44 0.15 11.42
N SER A 10 -0.56 -1.14 11.69
CA SER A 10 -1.33 -2.07 10.84
C SER A 10 -2.84 -1.90 11.11
N PRO A 11 -3.74 -2.11 10.12
CA PRO A 11 -3.48 -2.54 8.73
C PRO A 11 -2.93 -1.39 7.86
N HIS A 12 -1.73 -1.57 7.31
CA HIS A 12 -1.14 -0.61 6.38
C HIS A 12 -0.25 -1.33 5.38
N LEU A 13 -0.64 -1.31 4.10
CA LEU A 13 -0.01 -2.07 3.01
C LEU A 13 1.53 -2.03 2.99
N ALA A 14 2.14 -0.86 3.24
CA ALA A 14 3.60 -0.75 3.25
C ALA A 14 4.26 -1.51 4.42
N THR A 15 3.63 -1.55 5.59
CA THR A 15 4.09 -2.31 6.76
C THR A 15 3.84 -3.79 6.53
N ASP A 16 2.68 -4.15 5.98
CA ASP A 16 2.34 -5.54 5.72
C ASP A 16 3.24 -6.16 4.63
N LEU A 17 3.60 -5.40 3.60
CA LEU A 17 4.62 -5.80 2.60
C LEU A 17 6.02 -5.99 3.18
N VAL A 18 6.34 -5.39 4.33
CA VAL A 18 7.60 -5.67 5.02
C VAL A 18 7.50 -7.00 5.77
N TYR A 19 6.37 -7.29 6.42
CA TYR A 19 6.14 -8.60 7.05
C TYR A 19 6.17 -9.75 6.03
N ASP A 20 5.63 -9.54 4.84
CA ASP A 20 5.65 -10.48 3.69
C ASP A 20 7.07 -10.92 3.28
N LEU A 21 8.10 -10.15 3.62
CA LEU A 21 9.51 -10.53 3.38
C LEU A 21 10.01 -11.63 4.32
N PHE A 22 9.33 -11.86 5.44
CA PHE A 22 9.77 -12.76 6.50
C PHE A 22 8.85 -13.98 6.60
N LYS A 23 9.20 -15.02 5.84
CA LYS A 23 8.52 -16.33 5.91
C LYS A 23 8.55 -16.95 7.30
N ASN A 24 9.62 -16.70 8.06
CA ASN A 24 9.75 -17.17 9.44
C ASN A 24 9.36 -16.03 10.41
N PRO A 25 8.27 -16.16 11.18
CA PRO A 25 7.81 -15.12 12.10
C PRO A 25 8.83 -14.80 13.20
N VAL A 26 9.71 -15.73 13.56
CA VAL A 26 10.76 -15.50 14.56
C VAL A 26 11.80 -14.46 14.09
N LEU A 27 11.94 -14.28 12.78
CA LEU A 27 12.84 -13.31 12.17
C LEU A 27 12.18 -11.95 11.89
N GLN A 28 10.88 -11.82 12.17
CA GLN A 28 10.17 -10.58 11.87
C GLN A 28 10.72 -9.41 12.70
N PRO A 29 10.82 -8.21 12.09
CA PRO A 29 11.21 -7.01 12.80
C PRO A 29 10.11 -6.59 13.77
N THR A 30 10.49 -5.86 14.81
CA THR A 30 9.51 -5.16 15.64
C THR A 30 9.18 -3.84 14.97
N ILE A 31 7.90 -3.62 14.63
CA ILE A 31 7.46 -2.33 14.10
C ILE A 31 7.27 -1.34 15.25
N TYR A 32 8.02 -0.26 15.21
CA TYR A 32 7.76 0.92 16.02
C TYR A 32 6.71 1.76 15.29
N GLU A 33 5.48 1.71 15.79
CA GLU A 33 4.33 2.33 15.14
C GLU A 33 4.39 3.86 15.22
N VAL A 34 4.31 4.51 14.06
CA VAL A 34 4.32 5.96 13.95
C VAL A 34 3.04 6.42 13.26
N LYS A 35 2.25 7.23 13.97
CA LYS A 35 1.04 7.88 13.43
C LYS A 35 1.42 9.03 12.50
N GLY A 36 0.61 9.28 11.47
CA GLY A 36 0.81 10.36 10.50
C GLY A 36 1.59 9.97 9.23
N GLY A 37 1.77 8.67 8.99
CA GLY A 37 2.26 8.15 7.72
C GLY A 37 3.79 8.18 7.56
N GLN A 38 4.24 8.13 6.30
CA GLN A 38 5.66 7.89 5.99
C GLN A 38 6.57 9.06 6.36
N ARG A 39 6.09 10.31 6.34
CA ARG A 39 6.89 11.48 6.76
C ARG A 39 7.26 11.40 8.24
N ASN A 40 6.27 11.12 9.09
CA ASN A 40 6.52 10.97 10.53
C ASN A 40 7.37 9.73 10.81
N SER A 41 7.15 8.63 10.08
CA SER A 41 8.00 7.42 10.19
C SER A 41 9.45 7.70 9.79
N PHE A 42 9.69 8.60 8.84
CA PHE A 42 11.03 9.03 8.48
C PHE A 42 11.66 9.93 9.54
N GLN A 43 10.90 10.87 10.10
CA GLN A 43 11.39 11.71 11.19
C GLN A 43 11.78 10.86 12.41
N ALA A 44 10.94 9.92 12.83
CA ALA A 44 11.25 9.01 13.94
C ALA A 44 12.52 8.17 13.68
N PHE A 45 12.79 7.81 12.43
CA PHE A 45 14.04 7.16 12.04
C PHE A 45 15.24 8.11 12.15
N LYS A 46 15.12 9.36 11.69
CA LYS A 46 16.16 10.40 11.87
C LYS A 46 16.44 10.69 13.34
N ASP A 47 15.41 10.61 14.19
CA ASP A 47 15.50 10.79 15.64
C ASP A 47 16.10 9.56 16.36
N GLY A 48 16.54 8.54 15.63
CA GLY A 48 17.20 7.35 16.18
C GLY A 48 16.26 6.36 16.88
N LYS A 49 14.93 6.46 16.69
CA LYS A 49 13.98 5.53 17.32
C LYS A 49 14.02 4.14 16.70
N CYS A 50 14.48 4.04 15.46
CA CYS A 50 14.51 2.82 14.65
C CYS A 50 15.79 2.73 13.83
N VAL A 51 16.19 1.51 13.45
CA VAL A 51 17.37 1.30 12.58
C VAL A 51 17.04 1.38 11.09
N ALA A 52 15.75 1.35 10.74
CA ALA A 52 15.26 1.49 9.38
C ALA A 52 13.84 2.08 9.38
N THR A 53 13.37 2.52 8.22
CA THR A 53 12.00 3.02 8.00
C THR A 53 11.49 2.60 6.63
N ILE A 54 10.17 2.69 6.44
CA ILE A 54 9.47 2.21 5.23
C ILE A 54 9.08 3.39 4.34
N PHE A 55 9.53 3.37 3.08
CA PHE A 55 9.23 4.39 2.08
C PHE A 55 8.49 3.85 0.86
N ARG A 56 7.54 4.63 0.35
CA ARG A 56 7.10 4.49 -1.05
C ARG A 56 8.22 5.03 -1.93
N SER A 57 8.54 4.32 -3.01
CA SER A 57 9.58 4.75 -3.95
C SER A 57 9.34 6.16 -4.49
N THR A 58 8.07 6.54 -4.70
CA THR A 58 7.68 7.88 -5.14
C THR A 58 7.96 8.98 -4.11
N LEU A 59 7.93 8.66 -2.82
CA LEU A 59 8.28 9.60 -1.75
C LEU A 59 9.80 9.68 -1.56
N TYR A 60 10.48 8.52 -1.56
CA TYR A 60 11.94 8.46 -1.50
C TYR A 60 12.60 9.28 -2.63
N ASN A 61 12.09 9.15 -3.86
CA ASN A 61 12.62 9.89 -5.01
C ASN A 61 12.36 11.40 -4.96
N LYS A 62 11.50 11.87 -4.06
CA LYS A 62 11.23 13.29 -3.82
C LYS A 62 12.04 13.87 -2.66
N LEU A 63 12.81 13.05 -1.95
CA LEU A 63 13.70 13.54 -0.90
C LEU A 63 14.84 14.35 -1.53
N PRO A 64 15.34 15.40 -0.83
CA PRO A 64 16.55 16.11 -1.24
C PRO A 64 17.73 15.16 -1.43
N ASP A 65 18.62 15.47 -2.37
CA ASP A 65 19.78 14.64 -2.70
C ASP A 65 20.66 14.37 -1.49
N GLU A 66 20.88 15.38 -0.65
CA GLU A 66 21.65 15.27 0.58
C GLU A 66 21.02 14.28 1.57
N GLU A 67 19.69 14.22 1.67
CA GLU A 67 19.04 13.21 2.48
C GLU A 67 19.19 11.82 1.86
N ARG A 68 19.03 11.70 0.53
CA ARG A 68 19.14 10.40 -0.16
C ARG A 68 20.55 9.80 -0.07
N LYS A 69 21.61 10.62 -0.13
CA LYS A 69 23.01 10.17 0.01
C LYS A 69 23.29 9.52 1.37
N ASN A 70 22.59 9.97 2.41
CA ASN A 70 22.70 9.44 3.76
C ASN A 70 21.81 8.21 4.01
N LEU A 71 21.10 7.72 3.00
CA LEU A 71 20.21 6.57 3.09
C LEU A 71 20.71 5.40 2.24
N LYS A 72 20.54 4.19 2.76
CA LYS A 72 20.76 2.95 2.01
C LYS A 72 19.44 2.21 1.86
N ILE A 73 19.09 1.89 0.62
CA ILE A 73 17.95 1.00 0.35
C ILE A 73 18.39 -0.43 0.72
N VAL A 74 17.82 -0.96 1.80
CA VAL A 74 18.11 -2.34 2.25
C VAL A 74 17.35 -3.37 1.42
N VAL A 75 16.08 -3.09 1.12
CA VAL A 75 15.20 -4.01 0.39
C VAL A 75 14.16 -3.23 -0.40
N LYS A 76 13.69 -3.81 -1.50
CA LYS A 76 12.51 -3.36 -2.26
C LYS A 76 11.48 -4.47 -2.21
N THR A 77 10.27 -4.18 -1.75
CA THR A 77 9.17 -5.14 -1.73
C THR A 77 8.59 -5.33 -3.13
N ARG A 78 7.76 -6.36 -3.31
CA ARG A 78 6.88 -6.42 -4.48
C ARG A 78 5.95 -5.21 -4.55
N THR A 79 5.49 -4.88 -5.75
CA THR A 79 4.57 -3.77 -5.98
C THR A 79 3.15 -4.28 -6.03
N LEU A 80 2.27 -3.68 -5.23
CA LEU A 80 0.83 -3.88 -5.31
C LEU A 80 0.09 -2.57 -5.58
N PRO A 81 -1.08 -2.63 -6.24
CA PRO A 81 -1.95 -1.47 -6.39
C PRO A 81 -2.27 -0.84 -5.04
N ASN A 82 -1.98 0.44 -4.89
CA ASN A 82 -2.21 1.16 -3.63
C ASN A 82 -3.69 1.44 -3.37
N GLN A 83 -4.48 1.63 -4.42
CA GLN A 83 -5.90 1.97 -4.36
C GLN A 83 -6.60 1.30 -5.54
N THR A 84 -7.79 0.76 -5.27
CA THR A 84 -8.69 0.21 -6.27
C THR A 84 -10.12 0.47 -5.83
N ILE A 85 -11.05 0.45 -6.79
CA ILE A 85 -12.48 0.43 -6.51
C ILE A 85 -12.92 -1.02 -6.70
N SER A 86 -13.55 -1.59 -5.68
CA SER A 86 -14.22 -2.89 -5.76
C SER A 86 -15.74 -2.68 -5.75
N VAL A 87 -16.44 -3.63 -6.36
CA VAL A 87 -17.91 -3.68 -6.33
C VAL A 87 -18.35 -4.91 -5.55
N SER A 88 -19.50 -4.80 -4.88
CA SER A 88 -20.13 -5.92 -4.17
C SER A 88 -20.47 -7.06 -5.13
N GLN A 89 -20.40 -8.31 -4.66
CA GLN A 89 -20.87 -9.49 -5.42
C GLN A 89 -22.32 -9.36 -5.90
N ARG A 90 -23.17 -8.62 -5.16
CA ARG A 90 -24.56 -8.34 -5.56
C ARG A 90 -24.67 -7.56 -6.89
N LEU A 91 -23.60 -6.89 -7.31
CA LEU A 91 -23.51 -6.09 -8.54
C LEU A 91 -22.61 -6.73 -9.59
N GLU A 92 -22.29 -8.02 -9.48
CA GLU A 92 -21.37 -8.72 -10.39
C GLU A 92 -21.79 -8.56 -11.86
N LYS A 93 -23.09 -8.69 -12.16
CA LYS A 93 -23.63 -8.52 -13.52
C LYS A 93 -23.45 -7.10 -14.08
N GLN A 94 -23.30 -6.09 -13.22
CA GLN A 94 -23.10 -4.69 -13.60
C GLN A 94 -21.65 -4.24 -13.47
N ALA A 95 -20.74 -5.09 -12.96
CA ALA A 95 -19.38 -4.71 -12.63
C ALA A 95 -18.63 -4.09 -13.82
N ASN A 96 -18.77 -4.69 -15.00
CA ASN A 96 -18.13 -4.20 -16.22
C ASN A 96 -18.71 -2.86 -16.67
N THR A 97 -20.04 -2.70 -16.66
CA THR A 97 -20.70 -1.44 -17.01
C THR A 97 -20.27 -0.30 -16.08
N ILE A 98 -20.19 -0.57 -14.77
CA ILE A 98 -19.73 0.40 -13.76
C ILE A 98 -18.25 0.76 -14.04
N ALA A 99 -17.39 -0.23 -14.26
CA ALA A 99 -15.98 0.01 -14.55
C ALA A 99 -15.80 0.82 -15.84
N ASP A 100 -16.55 0.49 -16.90
CA ASP A 100 -16.52 1.19 -18.19
C ASP A 100 -16.98 2.64 -18.05
N PHE A 101 -18.04 2.90 -17.28
CA PHE A 101 -18.47 4.26 -16.98
C PHE A 101 -17.38 5.04 -16.24
N LEU A 102 -16.78 4.47 -15.18
CA LEU A 102 -15.75 5.16 -14.40
C LEU A 102 -14.51 5.53 -15.23
N VAL A 103 -14.12 4.72 -16.21
CA VAL A 103 -12.97 5.03 -17.09
C VAL A 103 -13.34 5.94 -18.27
N SER A 104 -14.62 6.20 -18.51
CA SER A 104 -15.10 7.09 -19.56
C SER A 104 -14.83 8.57 -19.26
N LYS A 105 -15.01 9.43 -20.27
CA LYS A 105 -14.90 10.89 -20.10
C LYS A 105 -15.94 11.42 -19.11
N ASP A 106 -17.18 10.96 -19.22
CA ASP A 106 -18.27 11.39 -18.35
C ASP A 106 -18.01 10.95 -16.91
N GLY A 107 -17.57 9.70 -16.72
CA GLY A 107 -17.17 9.21 -15.39
C GLY A 107 -16.02 10.01 -14.78
N ALA A 108 -15.03 10.42 -15.59
CA ALA A 108 -13.94 11.28 -15.13
C ALA A 108 -14.43 12.68 -14.72
N ILE A 109 -15.38 13.27 -15.47
CA ILE A 109 -16.01 14.55 -15.14
C ILE A 109 -16.80 14.42 -13.83
N THR A 110 -17.65 13.40 -13.71
CA THR A 110 -18.45 13.14 -12.50
C THR A 110 -17.57 12.90 -11.29
N ALA A 111 -16.45 12.18 -11.45
CA ALA A 111 -15.53 11.86 -10.37
C ALA A 111 -14.43 12.91 -10.13
N ASN A 112 -14.52 14.09 -10.75
CA ASN A 112 -13.44 15.08 -10.71
C ASN A 112 -13.02 15.46 -9.28
N ASN A 113 -13.98 15.61 -8.36
CA ASN A 113 -13.68 15.92 -6.95
C ASN A 113 -12.91 14.77 -6.26
N LEU A 114 -13.29 13.52 -6.54
CA LEU A 114 -12.62 12.34 -6.00
C LEU A 114 -11.20 12.20 -6.57
N LEU A 115 -11.05 12.33 -7.89
CA LEU A 115 -9.78 12.26 -8.58
C LEU A 115 -8.83 13.38 -8.12
N SER A 116 -9.32 14.61 -7.97
CA SER A 116 -8.53 15.75 -7.49
C SER A 116 -7.98 15.53 -6.08
N ARG A 117 -8.77 14.88 -5.21
CA ARG A 117 -8.36 14.62 -3.83
C ARG A 117 -7.38 13.46 -3.69
N TYR A 118 -7.58 12.36 -4.42
CA TYR A 118 -6.89 11.10 -4.15
C TYR A 118 -5.91 10.63 -5.23
N SER A 119 -6.04 11.12 -6.46
CA SER A 119 -5.26 10.63 -7.60
C SER A 119 -4.12 11.57 -8.03
N GLY A 120 -3.96 12.70 -7.33
CA GLY A 120 -2.91 13.68 -7.56
C GLY A 120 -3.09 14.36 -8.92
N ARG A 121 -2.27 13.95 -9.91
CA ARG A 121 -2.30 14.52 -11.28
C ARG A 121 -3.11 13.68 -12.27
N LYS A 122 -3.65 12.53 -11.86
CA LYS A 122 -4.45 11.68 -12.75
C LYS A 122 -5.83 12.30 -12.92
N LYS A 123 -6.32 12.32 -14.15
CA LYS A 123 -7.60 12.95 -14.51
C LYS A 123 -8.70 11.95 -14.82
N GLN A 124 -8.40 10.65 -14.75
CA GLN A 124 -9.34 9.57 -15.05
C GLN A 124 -8.94 8.29 -14.34
N PHE A 125 -9.92 7.41 -14.13
CA PHE A 125 -9.67 6.03 -13.72
C PHE A 125 -9.09 5.22 -14.86
N ILE A 126 -8.48 4.08 -14.53
CA ILE A 126 -8.01 3.08 -15.49
C ILE A 126 -8.62 1.74 -15.12
N LYS A 127 -8.81 0.86 -16.11
CA LYS A 127 -9.27 -0.50 -15.84
C LYS A 127 -8.26 -1.22 -14.95
N ALA A 128 -8.78 -1.91 -13.94
CA ALA A 128 -7.99 -2.79 -13.11
C ALA A 128 -7.44 -3.96 -13.96
N LYS A 129 -6.20 -4.35 -13.70
CA LYS A 129 -5.54 -5.49 -14.33
C LYS A 129 -5.41 -6.59 -13.27
N PRO A 130 -6.16 -7.71 -13.36
CA PRO A 130 -6.16 -8.75 -12.33
C PRO A 130 -4.77 -9.26 -11.97
N GLU A 131 -3.87 -9.30 -12.95
CA GLU A 131 -2.48 -9.77 -12.79
C GLU A 131 -1.69 -8.90 -11.81
N LYS A 132 -2.09 -7.64 -11.60
CA LYS A 132 -1.46 -6.73 -10.62
C LYS A 132 -1.86 -7.02 -9.18
N PHE A 133 -2.90 -7.83 -8.96
CA PHE A 133 -3.41 -8.18 -7.63
C PHE A 133 -3.03 -9.60 -7.19
N VAL A 134 -2.29 -10.34 -8.03
CA VAL A 134 -1.83 -11.69 -7.71
C VAL A 134 -1.02 -11.69 -6.41
N GLY A 135 -1.46 -12.53 -5.47
CA GLY A 135 -0.88 -12.68 -4.14
C GLY A 135 -1.13 -11.52 -3.18
N ALA A 136 -2.05 -10.59 -3.49
CA ALA A 136 -2.43 -9.53 -2.56
C ALA A 136 -3.18 -10.07 -1.33
N ALA A 137 -3.93 -11.17 -1.49
CA ALA A 137 -4.61 -11.84 -0.38
C ALA A 137 -3.62 -12.45 0.62
N ASP A 138 -2.51 -13.00 0.12
CA ASP A 138 -1.47 -13.66 0.92
C ASP A 138 -0.87 -12.74 2.00
N ILE A 139 -0.89 -11.42 1.77
CA ILE A 139 -0.40 -10.41 2.73
C ILE A 139 -1.30 -10.33 3.96
N LEU A 140 -2.57 -10.70 3.81
CA LEU A 140 -3.55 -10.73 4.88
C LEU A 140 -3.58 -12.10 5.57
N GLU A 141 -3.02 -13.14 4.95
CA GLU A 141 -2.93 -14.48 5.56
C GLU A 141 -1.86 -14.48 6.67
N GLY A 142 -2.24 -14.97 7.86
CA GLY A 142 -1.34 -15.04 9.01
C GLY A 142 -1.22 -13.75 9.85
N VAL A 143 -1.88 -12.65 9.43
CA VAL A 143 -2.05 -11.46 10.26
C VAL A 143 -3.43 -11.55 10.91
N VAL A 144 -3.50 -11.60 12.25
CA VAL A 144 -4.78 -11.75 13.00
C VAL A 144 -5.59 -10.46 12.92
N TRP A 145 -6.17 -10.20 11.75
CA TRP A 145 -7.26 -9.24 11.57
C TRP A 145 -8.49 -10.08 11.29
N GLY A 146 -9.49 -10.03 12.16
CA GLY A 146 -10.71 -10.88 12.10
C GLY A 146 -11.61 -10.71 10.86
N CYS A 147 -11.08 -10.23 9.75
CA CYS A 147 -11.76 -10.10 8.47
C CYS A 147 -11.49 -11.33 7.60
N TYR A 148 -12.25 -12.40 7.80
CA TYR A 148 -12.26 -13.55 6.90
C TYR A 148 -12.94 -13.16 5.57
N GLY A 149 -12.14 -12.88 4.54
CA GLY A 149 -12.61 -12.87 3.16
C GLY A 149 -12.83 -14.32 2.73
N SER A 150 -14.08 -14.71 2.48
CA SER A 150 -14.40 -16.03 1.94
C SER A 150 -13.94 -16.13 0.49
N ILE A 151 -12.73 -16.65 0.26
CA ILE A 151 -12.25 -17.00 -1.08
C ILE A 151 -12.66 -18.46 -1.32
N LYS A 152 -13.64 -18.70 -2.19
CA LYS A 152 -13.87 -20.03 -2.74
C LYS A 152 -12.66 -20.36 -3.62
N LYS A 153 -11.91 -21.39 -3.25
CA LYS A 153 -10.97 -22.06 -4.17
C LYS A 153 -11.83 -22.81 -5.20
N GLU A 154 -11.62 -22.51 -6.48
CA GLU A 154 -11.95 -23.42 -7.59
C GLU A 154 -10.82 -24.44 -7.75
#